data_AF-A0A218QBP6-F1
#
_entry.id   AF-A0A218QBP6-F1
#
_cell.length_a   1.000
_cell.length_b   1.000
_cell.length_c   1.000
_cell.angle_alpha   90.00
_cell.angle_beta   90.00
_cell.angle_gamma   90.00
#
_symmetry.space_group_name_H-M   'P 1'
#
loop_
_entity.id
_entity.type
_entity.pdbx_description
1 polymer ?
#
loop_
_entity_poly.entity_id
_entity_poly.type
_entity_poly.pdbx_seq_one_letter_code
_entity_poly.pdbx_strand_id
1 'polypeptide(L)' 'MRLRIDKLKTDPEKQGKPLVDKLKGYRSLRAVGQRYRIIYKVELDKVVVLVVGVGLRKQGDKEDIYAQIEKLLEE' A
#
# COMPACT_ATOMS: atom_id res chain seq x y z
N MET A 1 3.14 -12.23 -5.36
CA MET A 1 2.72 -10.83 -5.56
C MET A 1 1.41 -10.76 -6.35
N ARG A 2 1.37 -11.28 -7.58
CA ARG A 2 0.21 -11.31 -8.49
C ARG A 2 -1.14 -11.61 -7.82
N LEU A 3 -1.26 -12.74 -7.11
CA LEU A 3 -2.49 -13.15 -6.42
C LEU A 3 -3.05 -12.11 -5.42
N ARG A 4 -2.19 -11.27 -4.83
CA ARG A 4 -2.62 -10.26 -3.85
C ARG A 4 -3.08 -8.98 -4.55
N ILE A 5 -2.47 -8.62 -5.67
CA ILE A 5 -2.92 -7.50 -6.51
C ILE A 5 -4.26 -7.84 -7.15
N ASP A 6 -4.43 -9.06 -7.66
CA ASP A 6 -5.70 -9.48 -8.28
C ASP A 6 -6.88 -9.39 -7.31
N LYS A 7 -6.65 -9.65 -6.01
CA LYS A 7 -7.70 -9.48 -5.00
C LYS A 7 -8.18 -8.03 -4.88
N LEU A 8 -7.34 -7.03 -5.17
CA LEU A 8 -7.76 -5.62 -5.11
C LEU A 8 -8.84 -5.26 -6.13
N LYS A 9 -9.15 -6.13 -7.09
CA LYS A 9 -10.28 -5.96 -8.02
C LYS A 9 -11.65 -6.09 -7.34
N THR A 10 -11.71 -6.65 -6.13
CA THR A 10 -12.96 -6.90 -5.40
C THR A 10 -12.87 -6.28 -4.02
N ASP A 11 -13.78 -5.34 -3.72
CA ASP A 11 -13.88 -4.60 -2.46
C ASP A 11 -12.50 -4.13 -1.90
N PRO A 12 -11.70 -3.38 -2.67
CA PRO A 12 -10.35 -2.96 -2.25
C PRO A 12 -10.34 -2.15 -0.94
N GLU A 13 -11.41 -1.43 -0.63
CA GLU A 13 -11.61 -0.68 0.61
C GLU A 13 -11.79 -1.56 1.85
N LYS A 14 -12.18 -2.84 1.68
CA LYS A 14 -12.25 -3.83 2.76
C LYS A 14 -10.94 -4.60 2.94
N GLN A 15 -9.98 -4.40 2.04
CA GLN A 15 -8.70 -5.07 2.09
C GLN A 15 -7.63 -4.23 2.79
N GLY A 16 -6.63 -4.93 3.34
CA GLY A 16 -5.51 -4.29 4.03
C GLY A 16 -5.94 -3.46 5.24
N LYS A 17 -4.96 -2.78 5.84
CA LYS A 17 -5.22 -1.80 6.90
C LYS A 17 -5.16 -0.39 6.34
N PRO A 18 -6.08 0.51 6.74
CA PRO A 18 -5.92 1.93 6.44
C PRO A 18 -4.63 2.44 7.11
N LEU A 19 -3.92 3.31 6.41
CA LEU A 19 -2.76 4.01 6.94
C LEU A 19 -3.19 5.35 7.56
N VAL A 20 -2.31 5.88 8.40
CA VAL A 20 -2.53 7.08 9.21
C VAL A 20 -1.46 8.13 8.91
N ASP A 21 -1.55 9.29 9.58
CA ASP A 21 -0.58 10.38 9.49
C ASP A 21 -0.33 10.82 8.04
N LYS A 22 0.94 10.91 7.62
CA LYS A 22 1.37 11.31 6.27
C LYS A 22 0.82 10.41 5.17
N LEU A 23 0.45 9.17 5.50
CA LEU A 23 -0.11 8.20 4.57
C LEU A 23 -1.63 8.03 4.74
N LYS A 24 -2.32 8.99 5.38
CA LYS A 24 -3.78 8.98 5.48
C LYS A 24 -4.40 8.94 4.08
N GLY A 25 -5.39 8.06 3.90
CA GLY A 25 -6.05 7.82 2.61
C GLY A 25 -5.43 6.69 1.79
N TYR A 26 -4.26 6.20 2.18
CA TYR A 26 -3.67 4.97 1.64
C TYR A 26 -4.02 3.76 2.49
N ARG A 27 -3.82 2.58 1.92
CA ARG A 27 -4.04 1.29 2.55
C ARG A 27 -2.83 0.39 2.35
N SER A 28 -2.57 -0.46 3.32
CA SER A 28 -1.47 -1.40 3.29
C SER A 28 -1.94 -2.85 3.34
N LEU A 29 -1.63 -3.60 2.30
CA LEU A 29 -1.92 -5.02 2.18
C LEU A 29 -0.65 -5.84 2.38
N ARG A 30 -0.72 -6.82 3.29
CA ARG A 30 0.35 -7.81 3.46
C ARG A 30 0.45 -8.68 2.20
N ALA A 31 1.66 -8.94 1.72
CA ALA A 31 1.90 -9.75 0.53
C ALA A 31 2.85 -10.93 0.84
N VAL A 32 3.70 -11.28 -0.13
CA VAL A 32 4.60 -12.45 -0.10
C VAL A 32 5.28 -12.59 1.26
N GLY A 33 5.13 -13.77 1.88
CA GLY A 33 5.76 -14.14 3.14
C GLY A 33 5.48 -13.20 4.31
N GLN A 34 4.42 -12.39 4.27
CA GLN A 34 4.11 -11.34 5.26
C GLN A 34 5.15 -10.23 5.39
N ARG A 35 6.28 -10.30 4.66
CA ARG A 35 7.37 -9.32 4.71
C ARG A 35 7.19 -8.19 3.69
N TYR A 36 6.56 -8.49 2.56
CA TYR A 36 6.21 -7.46 1.58
C TYR A 36 4.90 -6.76 1.93
N ARG A 37 4.82 -5.49 1.55
CA ARG A 37 3.60 -4.68 1.58
C ARG A 37 3.31 -4.12 0.20
N ILE A 38 2.02 -4.06 -0.11
CA ILE A 38 1.47 -3.29 -1.21
C ILE A 38 0.80 -2.08 -0.56
N ILE A 39 1.24 -0.88 -0.94
CA ILE A 39 0.62 0.39 -0.55
C ILE A 39 -0.20 0.87 -1.73
N TYR A 40 -1.47 1.17 -1.49
CA TYR A 40 -2.40 1.57 -2.54
C TYR A 40 -3.43 2.57 -2.04
N LYS A 41 -4.07 3.27 -2.97
CA LYS A 41 -5.21 4.16 -2.75
C LYS A 41 -6.39 3.68 -3.60
N VAL A 42 -7.61 3.88 -3.10
CA VAL A 42 -8.85 3.64 -3.85
C VAL A 42 -9.43 4.99 -4.24
N GLU A 43 -9.59 5.24 -5.54
CA GLU A 43 -10.29 6.40 -6.09
C GLU A 43 -11.66 5.93 -6.58
N LEU A 44 -12.67 6.02 -5.71
CA LEU A 44 -14.01 5.48 -5.97
C LEU A 44 -14.73 6.20 -7.11
N ASP A 45 -14.49 7.49 -7.25
CA ASP A 45 -14.99 8.35 -8.33
C ASP A 45 -14.51 7.87 -9.71
N LYS A 46 -13.30 7.31 -9.78
CA LYS A 46 -12.71 6.79 -11.01
C LYS A 46 -12.80 5.27 -11.12
N VAL A 47 -13.25 4.58 -10.07
CA VAL A 47 -13.25 3.12 -9.96
C VAL A 47 -11.83 2.54 -10.19
N VAL A 48 -10.81 3.22 -9.66
CA VAL A 48 -9.39 2.86 -9.85
C VAL A 48 -8.74 2.51 -8.51
N VAL A 49 -7.91 1.47 -8.53
CA VAL A 49 -6.96 1.16 -7.46
C VAL A 49 -5.57 1.57 -7.91
N LEU A 50 -5.01 2.61 -7.28
CA LEU A 50 -3.66 3.07 -7.55
C LEU A 50 -2.68 2.40 -6.60
N VAL A 51 -1.85 1.49 -7.11
CA VAL A 51 -0.75 0.92 -6.34
C VAL A 51 0.43 1.88 -6.41
N VAL A 52 0.75 2.51 -5.27
CA VAL A 52 1.82 3.53 -5.18
C VAL A 52 3.15 2.94 -4.75
N GLY A 53 3.14 1.76 -4.11
CA GLY A 53 4.37 1.15 -3.64
C GLY A 53 4.25 -0.35 -3.40
N VAL A 54 5.30 -1.07 -3.73
CA VAL A 54 5.45 -2.49 -3.39
C VAL A 54 6.88 -2.72 -2.91
N GLY A 55 7.04 -3.14 -1.66
CA GLY A 55 8.37 -3.29 -1.09
C GLY A 55 8.40 -4.07 0.21
N LEU A 56 9.61 -4.26 0.74
CA LEU A 56 9.83 -4.94 2.00
C LEU A 56 9.49 -4.01 3.17
N ARG A 57 8.83 -4.54 4.20
CA ARG A 57 8.72 -3.86 5.48
C ARG A 57 9.98 -4.16 6.29
N LYS A 58 10.69 -3.12 6.71
CA LYS A 58 11.92 -3.17 7.48
C LYS A 58 11.87 -2.07 8.54
N GLN A 59 11.08 -2.28 9.59
CA GLN A 59 10.80 -1.22 10.56
C GLN A 59 12.09 -0.60 11.13
N GLY A 60 12.26 0.71 10.97
CA GLY A 60 13.46 1.45 11.39
C GLY A 60 14.57 1.55 10.33
N ASP A 61 14.40 0.93 9.16
CA ASP A 61 15.33 1.00 8.02
C ASP A 61 14.86 2.06 7.01
N LYS A 62 15.81 2.73 6.35
CA LYS A 62 15.54 3.68 5.25
C LYS A 62 14.97 3.00 4.01
N GLU A 63 15.26 1.71 3.84
CA GLU A 63 14.67 0.87 2.80
C GLU A 63 13.28 0.33 3.18
N ASP A 64 12.71 0.74 4.33
CA ASP A 64 11.31 0.43 4.63
C ASP A 64 10.40 1.11 3.61
N ILE A 65 9.53 0.33 2.99
CA ILE A 65 8.56 0.81 2.01
C ILE A 65 7.70 1.97 2.53
N TYR A 66 7.38 2.03 3.82
CA TYR A 66 6.63 3.17 4.37
C TYR A 66 7.48 4.46 4.33
N ALA A 67 8.75 4.40 4.73
CA ALA A 67 9.64 5.55 4.72
C ALA A 67 9.90 6.04 3.28
N GLN A 68 10.07 5.11 2.34
CA GLN A 68 10.25 5.45 0.93
C GLN A 68 9.02 6.14 0.33
N ILE A 69 7.82 5.61 0.59
CA ILE A 69 6.58 6.16 0.06
C ILE A 69 6.22 7.49 0.72
N GLU A 70 6.43 7.64 2.03
CA GLU A 70 6.25 8.94 2.70
C GLU A 70 7.14 10.01 2.05
N LYS A 71 8.41 9.72 1.82
CA LYS A 71 9.32 10.67 1.18
C LYS A 71 8.87 11.06 -0.23
N LEU A 72 8.44 10.09 -1.03
CA LEU A 72 8.03 10.31 -2.43
C LEU A 72 6.70 11.06 -2.56
N LEU A 73 5.84 11.00 -1.55
CA LEU A 73 4.53 11.68 -1.55
C LEU A 73 4.58 13.07 -0.91
N GLU A 74 5.66 13.41 -0.23
CA GLU A 74 5.92 14.76 0.29
C GLU A 74 6.62 15.69 -0.72
N GLU A 75 7.11 15.14 -1.84
CA GLU A 75 7.64 15.87 -3.01
C GLU A 75 6.54 16.19 -4.03
#